data_AF-A0A4V1EGK4-F1
#
_entry.id   AF-A0A4V1EGK4-F1
#
_cell.length_a   1.000
_cell.length_b   1.000
_cell.length_c   1.000
_cell.angle_alpha   90.00
_cell.angle_beta   90.00
_cell.angle_gamma   90.00
#
_symmetry.space_group_name_H-M   'P 1'
#
loop_
_entity.id
_entity.type
_entity.pdbx_description
1 polymer ?
#
loop_
_entity_poly.entity_id
_entity_poly.type
_entity_poly.pdbx_seq_one_letter_code
_entity_poly.pdbx_strand_id
1 'polypeptide(L)'
;MKRKMSFALCCTAFVLLFAGCQNNQKNDTEATTTQEIATTTGTTEKTTSESTETQASSADAPDLSKYEKKISSITKKIQAATPGKDTAKNQKKFYNLKKELDAIDHELDTLDDEYEHQYDTGKLSADKYKEIERKIDALEDKLDFAEDTLENKFGIDD
;
A
#
# COMPACT_ATOMS: atom_id res chain seq x y z
N MET A 1 -38.54 20.04 -15.37
CA MET A 1 -39.00 20.54 -14.06
C MET A 1 -38.06 20.00 -12.98
N LYS A 2 -37.45 20.94 -12.22
CA LYS A 2 -36.80 20.87 -10.90
C LYS A 2 -36.27 19.50 -10.39
N ARG A 3 -34.94 19.38 -10.41
CA ARG A 3 -34.13 18.44 -9.60
C ARG A 3 -34.37 18.72 -8.10
N LYS A 4 -34.49 17.68 -7.27
CA LYS A 4 -34.46 17.80 -5.81
C LYS A 4 -33.23 17.06 -5.28
N MET A 5 -32.31 17.86 -4.78
CA MET A 5 -31.08 17.49 -4.11
C MET A 5 -31.38 17.53 -2.61
N SER A 6 -31.12 16.43 -1.89
CA SER A 6 -31.23 16.37 -0.43
C SER A 6 -29.87 15.96 0.14
N PHE A 7 -29.06 16.96 0.49
CA PHE A 7 -27.91 16.80 1.39
C PHE A 7 -28.43 16.89 2.82
N ALA A 8 -28.22 15.84 3.62
CA ALA A 8 -28.44 15.85 5.06
C ALA A 8 -27.08 15.83 5.76
N LEU A 9 -26.56 17.03 6.05
CA LEU A 9 -25.42 17.29 6.91
C LEU A 9 -25.91 17.24 8.36
N CYS A 10 -25.48 16.23 9.13
CA CYS A 10 -25.71 16.18 10.59
C CYS A 10 -24.35 16.28 11.29
N CYS A 11 -23.97 17.52 11.66
CA CYS A 11 -22.87 17.78 12.57
C CYS A 11 -23.41 17.74 14.01
N THR A 12 -22.91 16.82 14.82
CA THR A 12 -22.99 16.95 16.29
C THR A 12 -21.61 16.70 16.88
N ALA A 13 -20.93 17.81 17.18
CA ALA A 13 -19.75 17.83 18.02
C ALA A 13 -20.14 17.52 19.47
N PHE A 14 -19.46 16.55 20.10
CA PHE A 14 -19.42 16.42 21.55
C PHE A 14 -18.03 16.81 22.03
N VAL A 15 -17.94 17.98 22.67
CA VAL A 15 -16.79 18.39 23.48
C VAL A 15 -17.18 18.18 24.93
N LEU A 16 -16.47 17.33 25.65
CA LEU A 16 -16.37 17.40 27.11
C LEU A 16 -14.91 17.22 27.53
N LEU A 17 -14.39 18.32 28.09
CA LEU A 17 -13.09 18.50 28.69
C LEU A 17 -13.03 17.76 30.03
N PHE A 18 -11.97 16.97 30.24
CA PHE A 18 -11.49 16.69 31.59
C PHE A 18 -10.15 17.39 31.80
N ALA A 19 -10.23 18.51 32.53
CA ALA A 19 -9.10 19.13 33.17
C ALA A 19 -8.69 18.28 34.38
N GLY A 20 -7.41 17.89 34.44
CA GLY A 20 -6.82 17.18 35.56
C GLY A 20 -5.38 17.65 35.78
N CYS A 21 -5.22 18.89 36.24
CA CYS A 21 -3.98 19.32 36.88
C CYS A 21 -4.10 19.06 38.39
N GLN A 22 -3.19 18.29 38.97
CA GLN A 22 -2.95 18.36 40.41
C GLN A 22 -1.44 18.47 40.69
N ASN A 23 -1.18 19.59 41.35
CA ASN A 23 0.03 20.26 41.77
C ASN A 23 0.95 19.41 42.67
N ASN A 24 2.28 19.57 42.53
CA ASN A 24 3.13 19.59 43.71
C ASN A 24 4.32 20.55 43.55
N GLN A 25 4.71 21.10 44.69
CA GLN A 25 5.20 22.45 44.91
C GLN A 25 6.73 22.61 44.82
N LYS A 26 7.12 23.71 44.16
CA LYS A 26 8.28 24.62 44.35
C LYS A 26 9.42 24.19 45.29
N ASN A 27 10.65 24.31 44.79
CA ASN A 27 11.69 25.01 45.54
C ASN A 27 12.68 25.71 44.59
N ASP A 28 13.23 26.80 45.10
CA ASP A 28 13.64 28.00 44.38
C ASP A 28 14.98 27.93 43.61
N THR A 29 15.10 28.77 42.57
CA THR A 29 16.36 29.06 41.88
C THR A 29 16.75 30.51 42.21
N GLU A 30 17.80 30.69 43.01
CA GLU A 30 18.69 31.85 42.90
C GLU A 30 20.04 31.59 43.58
N ALA A 31 21.05 32.34 43.13
CA ALA A 31 22.39 32.57 43.71
C ALA A 31 23.55 31.64 43.27
N THR A 32 24.22 32.10 42.21
CA THR A 32 25.68 32.24 42.02
C THR A 32 26.56 31.96 43.23
N THR A 33 27.59 31.11 43.09
CA THR A 33 28.99 31.35 43.54
C THR A 33 29.94 30.28 42.97
N THR A 34 31.02 30.76 42.36
CA THR A 34 32.21 30.05 41.85
C THR A 34 33.05 29.42 42.97
N GLN A 35 33.58 28.21 42.76
CA GLN A 35 34.99 27.84 42.98
C GLN A 35 35.30 26.36 42.62
N GLU A 36 36.04 26.21 41.53
CA GLU A 36 37.28 25.44 41.28
C GLU A 36 37.57 24.00 41.80
N ILE A 37 38.17 23.22 40.87
CA ILE A 37 39.06 22.04 40.91
C ILE A 37 38.66 20.72 41.60
N ALA A 38 38.51 19.64 40.80
CA ALA A 38 39.45 18.49 40.77
C ALA A 38 38.97 17.37 39.82
N THR A 39 39.91 16.89 39.00
CA THR A 39 39.84 15.70 38.13
C THR A 39 39.60 14.41 38.91
N THR A 40 38.73 13.51 38.43
CA THR A 40 38.95 12.03 38.48
C THR A 40 38.11 11.32 37.40
N THR A 41 38.86 10.81 36.41
CA THR A 41 38.71 9.62 35.58
C THR A 41 37.44 8.76 35.69
N GLY A 42 36.82 8.54 34.53
CA GLY A 42 36.34 7.23 34.09
C GLY A 42 34.87 6.90 34.36
N THR A 43 34.05 6.87 33.31
CA THR A 43 33.36 5.64 32.88
C THR A 43 32.73 5.88 31.51
N THR A 44 33.15 5.03 30.59
CA THR A 44 32.56 4.74 29.29
C THR A 44 31.06 4.51 29.40
N GLU A 45 30.25 5.37 28.79
CA GLU A 45 28.91 4.98 28.32
C GLU A 45 28.92 4.93 26.80
N LYS A 46 29.29 3.74 26.32
CA LYS A 46 28.95 3.25 25.00
C LYS A 46 27.43 3.17 24.95
N THR A 47 26.77 4.18 24.39
CA THR A 47 25.41 4.05 23.90
C THR A 47 25.46 3.02 22.77
N THR A 48 25.19 1.77 23.15
CA THR A 48 24.85 0.69 22.24
C THR A 48 23.55 1.09 21.56
N SER A 49 23.66 1.78 20.44
CA SER A 49 22.64 1.73 19.40
C SER A 49 22.64 0.29 18.90
N GLU A 50 21.74 -0.51 19.44
CA GLU A 50 21.37 -1.81 18.91
C GLU A 50 20.73 -1.56 17.54
N SER A 51 21.59 -1.36 16.54
CA SER A 51 21.22 -1.61 15.15
C SER A 51 21.07 -3.11 15.09
N THR A 52 19.84 -3.57 15.24
CA THR A 52 19.43 -4.85 14.68
C THR A 52 19.61 -4.69 13.17
N GLU A 53 20.83 -4.92 12.69
CA GLU A 53 21.09 -5.22 11.30
C GLU A 53 20.36 -6.53 11.04
N THR A 54 19.06 -6.43 10.75
CA THR A 54 18.34 -7.46 10.03
C THR A 54 19.10 -7.59 8.73
N GLN A 55 19.96 -8.60 8.64
CA GLN A 55 20.55 -9.02 7.40
C GLN A 55 19.41 -9.16 6.40
N ALA A 56 19.37 -8.24 5.43
CA ALA A 56 18.49 -8.35 4.28
C ALA A 56 18.72 -9.74 3.71
N SER A 57 17.71 -10.59 3.84
CA SER A 57 17.77 -11.93 3.27
C SER A 57 18.00 -11.73 1.78
N SER A 58 19.06 -12.34 1.24
CA SER A 58 19.26 -12.50 -0.19
C SER A 58 18.18 -13.46 -0.71
N ALA A 59 16.92 -13.03 -0.67
CA ALA A 59 15.85 -13.72 -1.34
C ALA A 59 16.10 -13.59 -2.84
N ASP A 60 16.14 -14.73 -3.53
CA ASP A 60 16.09 -14.76 -4.99
C ASP A 60 14.89 -13.95 -5.49
N ALA A 61 14.99 -13.41 -6.71
CA ALA A 61 13.88 -12.69 -7.30
C ALA A 61 12.63 -13.60 -7.32
N PRO A 62 11.46 -13.08 -6.89
CA PRO A 62 10.27 -13.91 -6.71
C PRO A 62 9.79 -14.48 -8.04
N ASP A 63 9.27 -15.70 -7.97
CA ASP A 63 8.64 -16.36 -9.11
C ASP A 63 7.21 -15.83 -9.31
N LEU A 64 7.06 -14.89 -10.25
CA LEU A 64 5.78 -14.32 -10.64
C LEU A 64 5.08 -15.10 -11.77
N SER A 65 5.58 -16.28 -12.15
CA SER A 65 5.03 -17.06 -13.27
C SER A 65 3.57 -17.50 -13.08
N LYS A 66 3.10 -17.54 -11.83
CA LYS A 66 1.67 -17.74 -11.50
C LYS A 66 0.82 -16.66 -12.16
N TYR A 67 1.22 -15.39 -12.04
CA TYR A 67 0.48 -14.25 -12.55
C TYR A 67 0.57 -14.16 -14.07
N GLU A 68 1.75 -14.41 -14.65
CA GLU A 68 1.91 -14.52 -16.10
C GLU A 68 0.96 -15.55 -16.72
N LYS A 69 0.81 -16.72 -16.08
CA LYS A 69 -0.11 -17.77 -16.53
C LYS A 69 -1.57 -17.33 -16.40
N LYS A 70 -1.94 -16.68 -15.29
CA LYS A 70 -3.29 -16.15 -15.09
C LYS A 70 -3.65 -15.11 -16.15
N ILE A 71 -2.79 -14.11 -16.35
CA ILE A 71 -2.94 -13.06 -17.35
C ILE A 71 -3.04 -13.69 -18.75
N SER A 72 -2.11 -14.58 -19.13
CA SER A 72 -2.17 -15.27 -20.43
C SER A 72 -3.48 -16.04 -20.63
N SER A 73 -4.01 -16.66 -19.57
CA SER A 73 -5.28 -17.38 -19.62
C SER A 73 -6.46 -16.44 -19.87
N ILE A 74 -6.59 -15.35 -19.11
CA ILE A 74 -7.69 -14.39 -19.27
C ILE A 74 -7.59 -13.64 -20.60
N THR A 75 -6.39 -13.23 -21.03
CA THR A 75 -6.19 -12.62 -22.35
C THR A 75 -6.68 -13.54 -23.47
N LYS A 76 -6.40 -14.85 -23.40
CA LYS A 76 -6.93 -15.83 -24.38
C LYS A 76 -8.44 -15.93 -24.35
N LYS A 77 -9.06 -15.92 -23.17
CA LYS A 77 -10.53 -15.89 -23.03
C LYS A 77 -11.13 -14.63 -23.67
N ILE A 78 -10.53 -13.46 -23.41
CA ILE A 78 -10.95 -12.17 -23.98
C ILE A 78 -10.79 -12.17 -25.50
N GLN A 79 -9.67 -12.68 -26.02
CA GLN A 79 -9.44 -12.80 -27.46
C GLN A 79 -10.48 -13.68 -28.15
N ALA A 80 -10.84 -14.80 -27.53
CA ALA A 80 -11.86 -15.73 -28.03
C ALA A 80 -13.30 -15.21 -27.84
N ALA A 81 -13.52 -14.30 -26.90
CA ALA A 81 -14.83 -13.69 -26.68
C ALA A 81 -15.24 -12.81 -27.86
N THR A 82 -16.48 -13.01 -28.31
CA THR A 82 -17.11 -12.24 -29.38
C THR A 82 -18.49 -11.75 -28.93
N PRO A 83 -18.82 -10.47 -29.14
CA PRO A 83 -20.16 -9.95 -28.87
C PRO A 83 -21.16 -10.55 -29.88
N GLY A 84 -22.34 -10.93 -29.38
CA GLY A 84 -23.47 -11.36 -30.21
C GLY A 84 -24.49 -10.24 -30.45
N LYS A 85 -25.67 -10.58 -30.97
CA LYS A 85 -26.77 -9.61 -31.16
C LYS A 85 -27.56 -9.31 -29.87
N ASP A 86 -27.39 -10.12 -28.83
CA ASP A 86 -28.13 -10.02 -27.57
C ASP A 86 -27.34 -9.18 -26.57
N THR A 87 -27.77 -7.94 -26.35
CA THR A 87 -27.09 -6.98 -25.49
C THR A 87 -26.97 -7.45 -24.05
N ALA A 88 -28.02 -8.05 -23.48
CA ALA A 88 -28.00 -8.51 -22.09
C ALA A 88 -27.01 -9.66 -21.90
N LYS A 89 -26.94 -10.58 -22.87
CA LYS A 89 -25.92 -11.65 -22.85
C LYS A 89 -24.51 -11.10 -23.04
N ASN A 90 -24.33 -10.07 -23.86
CA ASN A 90 -23.03 -9.43 -24.06
C ASN A 90 -22.54 -8.75 -22.78
N GLN A 91 -23.40 -7.94 -22.14
CA GLN A 91 -23.09 -7.27 -20.88
C GLN A 91 -22.73 -8.28 -19.78
N LYS A 92 -23.48 -9.39 -19.68
CA LYS A 92 -23.15 -10.46 -18.75
C LYS A 92 -21.78 -11.11 -19.04
N LYS A 93 -21.45 -11.36 -20.30
CA LYS A 93 -20.14 -11.90 -20.68
C LYS A 93 -19.01 -10.91 -20.35
N PHE A 94 -19.22 -9.64 -20.64
CA PHE A 94 -18.27 -8.56 -20.35
C PHE A 94 -17.95 -8.53 -18.84
N TYR A 95 -18.95 -8.33 -17.99
CA TYR A 95 -18.70 -8.21 -16.54
C TYR A 95 -18.16 -9.49 -15.89
N ASN A 96 -18.45 -10.66 -16.47
CA ASN A 96 -17.81 -11.90 -16.01
C ASN A 96 -16.31 -11.90 -16.29
N LEU A 97 -15.88 -11.41 -17.45
CA LEU A 97 -14.46 -11.32 -17.81
C LEU A 97 -13.77 -10.17 -17.06
N LYS A 98 -14.43 -9.01 -16.92
CA LYS A 98 -13.95 -7.88 -16.12
C LYS A 98 -13.69 -8.28 -14.68
N LYS A 99 -14.64 -8.98 -14.06
CA LYS A 99 -14.46 -9.53 -12.71
C LYS A 99 -13.25 -10.49 -12.58
N GLU A 100 -12.94 -11.24 -13.63
CA GLU A 100 -11.73 -12.07 -13.63
C GLU A 100 -10.45 -11.24 -13.76
N LEU A 101 -10.46 -10.12 -14.52
CA LEU A 101 -9.36 -9.15 -14.57
C LEU A 101 -9.18 -8.49 -13.21
N ASP A 102 -10.23 -7.90 -12.62
CA ASP A 102 -10.19 -7.22 -11.31
C ASP A 102 -9.66 -8.13 -10.19
N ALA A 103 -9.97 -9.42 -10.26
CA ALA A 103 -9.48 -10.38 -9.27
C ALA A 103 -7.97 -10.63 -9.42
N ILE A 104 -7.42 -10.55 -10.63
CA ILE A 104 -5.98 -10.66 -10.87
C ILE A 104 -5.28 -9.36 -10.45
N ASP A 105 -5.88 -8.22 -10.80
CA ASP A 105 -5.43 -6.87 -10.43
C ASP A 105 -5.25 -6.74 -8.93
N HIS A 106 -6.32 -7.03 -8.17
CA HIS A 106 -6.29 -6.99 -6.71
C HIS A 106 -5.28 -7.96 -6.09
N GLU A 107 -5.02 -9.11 -6.73
CA GLU A 107 -3.98 -10.04 -6.27
C GLU A 107 -2.55 -9.52 -6.56
N LEU A 108 -2.37 -8.62 -7.54
CA LEU A 108 -1.11 -7.93 -7.82
C LEU A 108 -0.93 -6.74 -6.85
N ASP A 109 -1.96 -5.92 -6.62
CA ASP A 109 -1.95 -4.85 -5.62
C ASP A 109 -1.52 -5.38 -4.24
N THR A 110 -2.17 -6.46 -3.80
CA THR A 110 -1.88 -7.08 -2.50
C THR A 110 -0.44 -7.61 -2.44
N LEU A 111 0.09 -8.05 -3.60
CA LEU A 111 1.45 -8.55 -3.68
C LEU A 111 2.46 -7.40 -3.60
N ASP A 112 2.17 -6.27 -4.26
CA ASP A 112 3.02 -5.08 -4.20
C ASP A 112 3.06 -4.51 -2.78
N ASP A 113 1.89 -4.36 -2.13
CA ASP A 113 1.76 -3.93 -0.72
C ASP A 113 2.64 -4.78 0.22
N GLU A 114 2.65 -6.11 0.02
CA GLU A 114 3.46 -7.02 0.83
C GLU A 114 4.97 -6.82 0.60
N TYR A 115 5.40 -6.56 -0.63
CA TYR A 115 6.80 -6.29 -0.93
C TYR A 115 7.25 -4.89 -0.48
N GLU A 116 6.39 -3.88 -0.57
CA GLU A 116 6.61 -2.57 0.02
C GLU A 116 6.82 -2.70 1.53
N HIS A 117 5.95 -3.44 2.22
CA HIS A 117 6.10 -3.70 3.65
C HIS A 117 7.40 -4.47 4.00
N GLN A 118 7.82 -5.43 3.17
CA GLN A 118 9.11 -6.11 3.37
C GLN A 118 10.31 -5.18 3.18
N TYR A 119 10.22 -4.25 2.24
CA TYR A 119 11.23 -3.21 2.04
C TYR A 119 11.29 -2.25 3.25
N ASP A 120 10.13 -1.75 3.69
CA ASP A 120 10.02 -0.83 4.83
C ASP A 120 10.52 -1.45 6.15
N THR A 121 10.35 -2.76 6.31
CA THR A 121 10.84 -3.50 7.49
C THR A 121 12.29 -4.00 7.36
N GLY A 122 13.00 -3.62 6.28
CA GLY A 122 14.40 -3.97 6.05
C GLY A 122 14.65 -5.43 5.71
N LYS A 123 13.59 -6.20 5.43
CA LYS A 123 13.68 -7.62 5.03
C LYS A 123 14.06 -7.77 3.55
N LEU A 124 13.78 -6.75 2.75
CA LEU A 124 14.06 -6.69 1.32
C LEU A 124 14.99 -5.50 1.03
N SER A 125 16.01 -5.70 0.20
CA SER A 125 16.90 -4.59 -0.21
C SER A 125 16.23 -3.70 -1.25
N ALA A 126 16.61 -2.42 -1.30
CA ALA A 126 16.07 -1.47 -2.27
C ALA A 126 16.22 -1.92 -3.73
N ASP A 127 17.35 -2.55 -4.08
CA ASP A 127 17.60 -3.04 -5.44
C ASP A 127 16.68 -4.21 -5.79
N LYS A 128 16.38 -5.08 -4.82
CA LYS A 128 15.47 -6.21 -5.02
C LYS A 128 14.02 -5.75 -5.09
N TYR A 129 13.62 -4.82 -4.23
CA TYR A 129 12.30 -4.20 -4.29
C TYR A 129 12.02 -3.58 -5.67
N LYS A 130 12.93 -2.74 -6.18
CA LYS A 130 12.81 -2.16 -7.53
C LYS A 130 12.78 -3.20 -8.66
N GLU A 131 13.45 -4.33 -8.49
CA GLU A 131 13.38 -5.42 -9.47
C GLU A 131 11.99 -6.08 -9.49
N ILE A 132 11.35 -6.16 -8.32
CA ILE A 132 10.03 -6.77 -8.13
C ILE A 132 8.93 -5.83 -8.62
N GLU A 133 8.95 -4.58 -8.16
CA GLU A 133 8.04 -3.49 -8.56
C GLU A 133 7.92 -3.45 -10.10
N ARG A 134 9.04 -3.32 -10.82
CA ARG A 134 9.06 -3.32 -12.29
C ARG A 134 8.44 -4.55 -12.95
N LYS A 135 8.50 -5.71 -12.29
CA LYS A 135 7.89 -6.94 -12.83
C LYS A 135 6.40 -6.97 -12.55
N ILE A 136 5.95 -6.44 -11.42
CA ILE A 136 4.53 -6.28 -11.09
C ILE A 136 3.91 -5.23 -12.02
N ASP A 137 4.52 -4.05 -12.20
CA ASP A 137 4.10 -3.03 -13.17
C ASP A 137 3.91 -3.63 -14.58
N ALA A 138 4.87 -4.44 -15.03
CA ALA A 138 4.82 -5.07 -16.34
C ALA A 138 3.76 -6.20 -16.45
N LEU A 139 3.16 -6.64 -15.35
CA LEU A 139 2.02 -7.53 -15.32
C LEU A 139 0.71 -6.74 -15.32
N GLU A 140 0.64 -5.64 -14.57
CA GLU A 140 -0.47 -4.69 -14.54
C GLU A 140 -0.67 -4.04 -15.92
N ASP A 141 0.39 -3.57 -16.58
CA ASP A 141 0.35 -3.05 -17.96
C ASP A 141 -0.30 -4.05 -18.95
N LYS A 142 -0.08 -5.36 -18.75
CA LYS A 142 -0.67 -6.41 -19.59
C LYS A 142 -2.14 -6.64 -19.25
N LEU A 143 -2.51 -6.43 -17.98
CA LEU A 143 -3.88 -6.54 -17.51
C LEU A 143 -4.72 -5.38 -18.04
N ASP A 144 -4.20 -4.15 -17.92
CA ASP A 144 -4.78 -2.93 -18.50
C ASP A 144 -5.00 -3.10 -20.01
N PHE A 145 -3.99 -3.57 -20.73
CA PHE A 145 -4.14 -3.82 -22.17
C PHE A 145 -5.21 -4.90 -22.47
N ALA A 146 -5.36 -5.91 -21.59
CA ALA A 146 -6.39 -6.92 -21.74
C ALA A 146 -7.79 -6.36 -21.44
N GLU A 147 -7.90 -5.46 -20.47
CA GLU A 147 -9.11 -4.70 -20.14
C GLU A 147 -9.54 -3.81 -21.30
N ASP A 148 -8.65 -2.94 -21.78
CA ASP A 148 -8.87 -2.11 -22.97
C ASP A 148 -9.36 -2.96 -24.16
N THR A 149 -8.74 -4.14 -24.36
CA THR A 149 -9.12 -5.06 -25.43
C THR A 149 -10.54 -5.59 -25.21
N LEU A 150 -10.92 -5.91 -23.97
CA LEU A 150 -12.25 -6.39 -23.62
C LEU A 150 -13.30 -5.29 -23.85
N GLU A 151 -13.06 -4.09 -23.35
CA GLU A 151 -13.93 -2.92 -23.51
C GLU A 151 -14.15 -2.58 -24.99
N ASN A 152 -13.07 -2.46 -25.75
CA ASN A 152 -13.13 -2.19 -27.19
C ASN A 152 -13.89 -3.28 -27.95
N LYS A 153 -13.74 -4.56 -27.57
CA LYS A 153 -14.46 -5.68 -28.20
C LYS A 153 -15.96 -5.63 -27.95
N PHE A 154 -16.37 -5.26 -26.74
CA PHE A 154 -17.79 -5.27 -26.35
C PHE A 154 -18.46 -3.91 -26.56
N GLY A 155 -17.69 -2.83 -26.77
CA GLY A 155 -18.19 -1.46 -26.88
C GLY A 155 -18.81 -0.97 -25.57
N ILE A 156 -18.25 -1.38 -24.44
CA ILE A 156 -18.68 -1.02 -23.09
C ILE A 156 -17.48 -0.37 -22.42
N ASP A 157 -17.66 0.88 -22.00
CA ASP A 157 -16.77 1.66 -21.13
C ASP A 157 -17.34 1.52 -19.72
N ASP A 158 -16.52 1.09 -18.77
CA ASP A 158 -16.90 0.81 -17.37
C ASP A 158 -16.87 2.10 -16.51
#